data_AF-A0A1C3F061-F1
#
_entry.id   AF-A0A1C3F061-F1
#
_cell.length_a   1.000
_cell.length_b   1.000
_cell.length_c   1.000
_cell.angle_alpha   90.00
_cell.angle_beta   90.00
_cell.angle_gamma   90.00
#
_symmetry.space_group_name_H-M   'P 1'
#
loop_
_entity.id
_entity.type
_entity.pdbx_description
1 polymer ?
#
loop_
_entity_poly.entity_id
_entity_poly.type
_entity_poly.pdbx_seq_one_letter_code
_entity_poly.pdbx_strand_id
1 'polypeptide(L)'
;MLGDITELLSHKNWAVVGVSSNSEKYGYRVYIKLKKAGYSVYAINPKLESIDGDRCYPSLAALPTKPDAVSIIVPPKITEQVIKDCIELGINRIWLQPGSESEEAIRNAEAHGITLIHNQCVLIQARDKVF
;
A
#
# COMPACT_ATOMS: atom_id res chain seq x y z
N MET A 1 -2.24 -10.17 -14.91
CA MET A 1 -0.84 -10.21 -14.44
C MET A 1 0.09 -9.09 -14.96
N LEU A 2 -0.06 -8.55 -16.18
CA LEU A 2 0.55 -7.24 -16.55
C LEU A 2 -0.49 -6.12 -16.69
N GLY A 3 -1.70 -6.47 -17.16
CA GLY A 3 -2.85 -5.56 -17.19
C GLY A 3 -3.18 -5.00 -15.82
N ASP A 4 -3.26 -5.87 -14.80
CA ASP A 4 -3.60 -5.47 -13.42
C ASP A 4 -2.56 -4.52 -12.79
N ILE A 5 -1.27 -4.68 -13.10
CA ILE A 5 -0.22 -3.76 -12.64
C ILE A 5 -0.42 -2.37 -13.24
N THR A 6 -0.66 -2.31 -14.55
CA THR A 6 -0.84 -1.05 -15.27
C THR A 6 -2.11 -0.35 -14.82
N GLU A 7 -3.18 -1.13 -14.64
CA GLU A 7 -4.46 -0.67 -14.12
C GLU A 7 -4.31 -0.09 -12.72
N LEU A 8 -3.68 -0.82 -11.79
CA LEU A 8 -3.54 -0.38 -10.40
C LEU A 8 -2.65 0.87 -10.29
N LEU A 9 -1.57 0.96 -11.09
CA LEU A 9 -0.72 2.15 -11.20
C LEU A 9 -1.39 3.35 -11.91
N SER A 10 -2.54 3.17 -12.57
CA SER A 10 -3.25 4.29 -13.18
C SER A 10 -3.99 5.17 -12.15
N HIS A 11 -4.24 4.63 -10.95
CA HIS A 11 -4.94 5.32 -9.86
C HIS A 11 -4.03 6.28 -9.09
N LYS A 12 -4.57 7.41 -8.63
CA LYS A 12 -3.75 8.53 -8.11
C LYS A 12 -3.60 8.54 -6.59
N ASN A 13 -4.60 8.06 -5.85
CA ASN A 13 -4.62 8.14 -4.39
C ASN A 13 -4.24 6.80 -3.76
N TRP A 14 -3.10 6.78 -3.08
CA TRP A 14 -2.53 5.58 -2.49
C TRP A 14 -2.46 5.70 -0.98
N ALA A 15 -2.52 4.57 -0.29
CA ALA A 15 -2.03 4.45 1.08
C ALA A 15 -0.87 3.46 1.12
N VAL A 16 0.14 3.76 1.94
CA VAL A 16 1.26 2.87 2.20
C VAL A 16 1.18 2.42 3.65
N VAL A 17 0.94 1.14 3.88
CA VAL A 17 0.89 0.52 5.20
C VAL A 17 2.26 -0.04 5.57
N GLY A 18 2.76 0.34 6.73
CA GLY A 18 4.11 -0.01 7.18
C GLY A 18 5.17 1.04 6.82
N VAL A 19 4.77 2.31 6.67
CA VAL A 19 5.72 3.41 6.51
C VAL A 19 6.66 3.49 7.71
N SER A 20 7.92 3.84 7.49
CA SER A 20 8.96 3.92 8.52
C SER A 20 9.69 5.25 8.40
N SER A 21 10.08 5.86 9.52
CA SER A 21 10.96 7.04 9.53
C SER A 21 12.43 6.70 9.23
N ASN A 22 12.82 5.43 9.29
CA ASN A 22 14.13 4.96 8.84
C ASN A 22 14.14 4.82 7.31
N SER A 23 15.00 5.60 6.64
CA SER A 23 15.16 5.67 5.18
C SER A 23 15.65 4.38 4.53
N GLU A 24 16.31 3.51 5.29
CA GLU A 24 16.81 2.23 4.80
C GLU A 24 15.70 1.19 4.68
N LYS A 25 14.55 1.39 5.35
CA LYS A 25 13.44 0.45 5.28
C LYS A 25 12.60 0.64 4.01
N TYR A 26 12.14 -0.48 3.45
CA TYR A 26 11.33 -0.48 2.22
C TYR A 26 10.05 0.34 2.34
N GLY A 27 9.41 0.38 3.53
CA GLY A 27 8.22 1.22 3.75
C GLY A 27 8.48 2.70 3.46
N TYR A 28 9.63 3.24 3.88
CA TYR A 28 10.04 4.60 3.54
C TYR A 28 10.28 4.75 2.03
N ARG A 29 11.07 3.83 1.46
CA ARG A 29 11.46 3.90 0.05
C ARG A 29 10.26 3.84 -0.89
N VAL A 30 9.27 2.98 -0.60
CA VAL A 30 8.03 2.85 -1.38
C VAL A 30 7.19 4.13 -1.27
N TYR A 31 7.02 4.64 -0.05
CA TYR A 31 6.29 5.90 0.19
C TYR A 31 6.89 7.07 -0.61
N ILE A 32 8.21 7.27 -0.52
CA ILE A 32 8.90 8.32 -1.28
C ILE A 32 8.84 8.08 -2.79
N LYS A 33 9.00 6.83 -3.25
CA LYS A 33 8.93 6.53 -4.69
C LYS A 33 7.56 6.87 -5.28
N LEU A 34 6.48 6.51 -4.59
CA LEU A 34 5.13 6.86 -5.04
C LEU A 34 4.91 8.39 -5.01
N LYS A 35 5.36 9.10 -3.96
CA LYS A 35 5.26 10.56 -3.94
C LYS A 35 6.03 11.21 -5.10
N LYS A 36 7.28 10.76 -5.36
CA LYS A 36 8.11 11.26 -6.47
C LYS A 36 7.53 10.93 -7.85
N ALA A 37 6.80 9.83 -7.97
CA ALA A 37 6.08 9.47 -9.18
C ALA A 37 4.74 10.22 -9.35
N GLY A 38 4.43 11.20 -8.48
CA GLY A 38 3.27 12.08 -8.62
C GLY A 38 1.95 11.50 -8.08
N TYR A 39 2.00 10.47 -7.23
CA TYR A 39 0.82 9.97 -6.53
C TYR A 39 0.53 10.82 -5.27
N SER A 40 -0.73 10.89 -4.88
CA SER A 40 -1.13 11.38 -3.55
C SER A 40 -1.05 10.20 -2.60
N VAL A 41 -0.20 10.26 -1.57
CA VAL A 41 0.14 9.08 -0.76
C VAL A 41 -0.10 9.35 0.73
N TYR A 42 -1.04 8.61 1.32
CA TYR A 42 -1.19 8.56 2.77
C TYR A 42 -0.17 7.60 3.40
N ALA A 43 0.50 8.05 4.45
CA ALA A 43 1.38 7.21 5.25
C ALA A 43 0.59 6.56 6.40
N ILE A 44 0.66 5.23 6.53
CA ILE A 44 0.03 4.49 7.62
C ILE A 44 1.09 3.81 8.50
N ASN A 45 1.16 4.23 9.77
CA ASN A 45 1.91 3.56 10.83
C ASN A 45 1.41 4.05 12.21
N PRO A 46 0.84 3.18 13.07
CA PRO A 46 0.35 3.57 14.39
C PRO A 46 1.40 4.08 15.37
N LYS A 47 2.69 3.95 15.04
CA LYS A 47 3.83 4.39 15.88
C LYS A 47 4.39 5.75 15.45
N LEU A 48 3.85 6.37 14.41
CA LEU A 48 4.33 7.64 13.87
C LEU A 48 3.14 8.62 13.76
N GLU A 49 3.35 9.85 14.20
CA GLU A 49 2.35 10.92 14.03
C GLU A 49 2.54 11.67 12.70
N SER A 50 3.78 11.76 12.21
CA SER A 50 4.14 12.45 10.98
C SER A 50 5.37 11.84 10.31
N ILE A 51 5.50 12.03 9.00
CA ILE A 51 6.70 11.70 8.23
C ILE A 51 6.90 12.71 7.11
N ASP A 52 8.11 13.27 6.98
CA ASP A 52 8.48 14.26 5.96
C ASP A 52 7.49 15.44 5.83
N GLY A 53 6.93 15.89 6.96
CA GLY A 53 5.94 16.96 7.01
C GLY A 53 4.49 16.54 6.75
N ASP A 54 4.26 15.31 6.29
CA ASP A 54 2.92 14.74 6.13
C ASP A 54 2.42 14.12 7.44
N ARG A 55 1.11 14.14 7.65
CA ARG A 55 0.47 13.36 8.71
C ARG A 55 0.63 11.86 8.44
N CYS A 56 1.01 11.11 9.47
CA CYS A 56 0.97 9.66 9.44
C CYS A 56 -0.24 9.18 10.24
N TYR A 57 -1.06 8.34 9.62
CA TYR A 57 -2.30 7.86 10.20
C TYR A 57 -2.08 6.50 10.87
N PRO A 58 -2.81 6.21 11.97
CA PRO A 58 -2.61 4.96 12.69
C PRO A 58 -3.21 3.74 11.98
N SER A 59 -4.20 3.93 11.11
CA SER A 59 -4.89 2.87 10.37
C SER A 59 -5.53 3.40 9.09
N LEU A 60 -5.97 2.49 8.20
CA LEU A 60 -6.72 2.84 7.00
C LEU A 60 -8.08 3.49 7.33
N ALA A 61 -8.73 3.07 8.42
CA ALA A 61 -10.01 3.63 8.86
C ALA A 61 -9.90 5.07 9.38
N ALA A 62 -8.71 5.52 9.76
CA ALA A 62 -8.46 6.89 10.21
C ALA A 62 -8.23 7.87 9.04
N LEU A 63 -8.20 7.39 7.80
CA LEU A 63 -8.00 8.24 6.63
C LEU A 63 -9.21 9.15 6.38
N PRO A 64 -8.98 10.42 5.99
CA PRO A 64 -10.08 11.34 5.69
C PRO A 64 -10.85 10.95 4.42
N THR A 65 -10.17 10.23 3.51
CA THR A 65 -10.74 9.73 2.26
C THR A 65 -10.20 8.34 2.00
N LYS A 66 -11.07 7.44 1.53
CA LYS A 66 -10.68 6.10 1.11
C LYS A 66 -9.66 6.17 -0.04
N PRO A 67 -8.50 5.48 0.05
CA PRO A 67 -7.54 5.44 -1.04
C PRO A 67 -8.05 4.58 -2.20
N ASP A 68 -7.55 4.86 -3.40
CA ASP A 68 -7.84 4.03 -4.58
C ASP A 68 -7.10 2.69 -4.49
N ALA A 69 -5.86 2.70 -3.97
CA ALA A 69 -5.01 1.52 -3.83
C ALA A 69 -4.20 1.53 -2.53
N VAL A 70 -3.88 0.34 -2.02
CA VAL A 70 -3.07 0.17 -0.80
C VAL A 70 -1.83 -0.67 -1.09
N SER A 71 -0.64 -0.15 -0.77
CA SER A 71 0.60 -0.92 -0.75
C SER A 71 0.94 -1.34 0.68
N ILE A 72 1.15 -2.64 0.90
CA ILE A 72 1.34 -3.23 2.23
C ILE A 72 2.77 -3.72 2.37
N ILE A 73 3.49 -3.19 3.38
CA ILE A 73 4.88 -3.50 3.71
C ILE A 73 5.00 -3.78 5.22
N VAL A 74 4.31 -4.81 5.68
CA VAL A 74 4.31 -5.26 7.08
C VAL A 74 4.49 -6.78 7.12
N PRO A 75 4.91 -7.37 8.26
CA PRO A 75 5.02 -8.81 8.38
C PRO A 75 3.70 -9.53 8.02
N PRO A 76 3.76 -10.76 7.47
CA PRO A 76 2.60 -11.50 6.96
C PRO A 76 1.41 -11.57 7.92
N LYS A 77 1.67 -11.75 9.22
CA LYS A 77 0.60 -11.80 10.23
C LYS A 77 -0.17 -10.49 10.37
N ILE A 78 0.51 -9.36 10.19
CA ILE A 78 -0.12 -8.04 10.18
C ILE A 78 -0.85 -7.83 8.86
N THR A 79 -0.30 -8.29 7.74
CA THR A 79 -0.95 -8.23 6.42
C THR A 79 -2.34 -8.87 6.46
N GLU A 80 -2.51 -10.03 7.10
CA GLU A 80 -3.82 -10.68 7.26
C GLU A 80 -4.86 -9.75 7.90
N GLN A 81 -4.47 -8.97 8.91
CA GLN A 81 -5.35 -8.00 9.53
C GLN A 81 -5.63 -6.82 8.59
N VAL A 82 -4.61 -6.31 7.90
CA VAL A 82 -4.80 -5.20 6.95
C VAL A 82 -5.71 -5.59 5.79
N ILE A 83 -5.68 -6.85 5.33
CA ILE A 83 -6.64 -7.36 4.33
C ILE A 83 -8.07 -7.32 4.86
N LYS A 84 -8.31 -7.70 6.13
CA LYS A 84 -9.64 -7.60 6.75
C LYS A 84 -10.12 -6.16 6.81
N ASP A 85 -9.25 -5.25 7.25
CA ASP A 85 -9.56 -3.82 7.27
C ASP A 85 -9.90 -3.30 5.86
N CYS A 86 -9.16 -3.72 4.83
CA CYS A 86 -9.46 -3.37 3.45
C CYS A 86 -10.84 -3.88 2.99
N ILE A 87 -11.20 -5.12 3.34
CA ILE A 87 -12.52 -5.70 3.02
C ILE A 87 -13.62 -4.88 3.68
N GLU A 88 -13.49 -4.59 4.98
CA GLU A 88 -14.47 -3.80 5.74
C GLU A 88 -14.65 -2.38 5.19
N LEU A 89 -13.55 -1.76 4.75
CA LEU A 89 -13.56 -0.41 4.18
C LEU A 89 -13.91 -0.38 2.69
N GLY A 90 -14.12 -1.53 2.06
CA GLY A 90 -14.40 -1.63 0.62
C GLY A 90 -13.24 -1.13 -0.26
N ILE A 91 -12.00 -1.40 0.15
CA ILE A 91 -10.78 -1.19 -0.61
C ILE A 91 -10.46 -2.48 -1.35
N ASN A 92 -10.49 -2.43 -2.68
CA ASN A 92 -10.41 -3.62 -3.53
C ASN A 92 -9.19 -3.63 -4.46
N ARG A 93 -8.19 -2.77 -4.23
CA ARG A 93 -6.93 -2.73 -4.99
C ARG A 93 -5.77 -2.75 -4.02
N ILE A 94 -5.07 -3.87 -3.96
CA ILE A 94 -4.04 -4.11 -2.95
C ILE A 94 -2.76 -4.59 -3.63
N TRP A 95 -1.64 -4.08 -3.15
CA TRP A 95 -0.30 -4.50 -3.52
C TRP A 95 0.44 -5.00 -2.29
N LEU A 96 0.65 -6.32 -2.19
CA LEU A 96 1.54 -6.93 -1.20
C LEU A 96 2.98 -6.83 -1.69
N GLN A 97 3.82 -6.09 -0.96
CA GLN A 97 5.23 -6.00 -1.30
C GLN A 97 5.96 -7.28 -0.86
N PRO A 98 7.07 -7.66 -1.52
CA PRO A 98 7.76 -8.90 -1.23
C PRO A 98 8.12 -9.04 0.25
N GLY A 99 7.76 -10.19 0.82
CA GLY A 99 7.92 -10.51 2.24
C GLY A 99 6.72 -10.13 3.11
N SER A 100 5.68 -9.53 2.54
CA SER A 100 4.43 -9.19 3.26
C SER A 100 3.32 -10.20 2.99
N GLU A 101 3.51 -11.11 2.06
CA GLU A 101 2.52 -12.11 1.65
C GLU A 101 2.26 -13.16 2.73
N SER A 102 1.00 -13.58 2.86
CA SER A 102 0.62 -14.82 3.54
C SER A 102 -0.41 -15.54 2.69
N GLU A 103 -0.45 -16.87 2.75
CA GLU A 103 -1.45 -17.62 1.99
C GLU A 103 -2.88 -17.26 2.45
N GLU A 104 -3.08 -16.99 3.74
CA GLU A 104 -4.38 -16.56 4.27
C GLU A 104 -4.78 -15.19 3.72
N ALA A 105 -3.85 -14.23 3.68
CA ALA A 105 -4.08 -12.91 3.12
C ALA A 105 -4.47 -12.98 1.63
N ILE A 106 -3.75 -13.80 0.84
CA ILE A 106 -4.03 -13.99 -0.58
C ILE A 106 -5.41 -14.62 -0.77
N ARG A 107 -5.69 -15.75 -0.09
CA ARG A 107 -6.99 -16.44 -0.19
C ARG A 107 -8.16 -15.53 0.20
N ASN A 108 -8.02 -14.76 1.28
CA ASN A 108 -9.08 -13.85 1.74
C ASN A 108 -9.31 -12.71 0.74
N ALA A 109 -8.24 -12.14 0.18
CA ALA A 109 -8.36 -11.09 -0.83
C ALA A 109 -9.07 -11.60 -2.10
N GLU A 110 -8.67 -12.76 -2.61
CA GLU A 110 -9.29 -13.39 -3.78
C GLU A 110 -10.77 -13.70 -3.55
N ALA A 111 -11.11 -14.28 -2.39
CA ALA A 111 -12.49 -14.62 -2.03
C ALA A 111 -13.44 -13.40 -1.97
N HIS A 112 -12.89 -12.19 -1.78
CA HIS A 112 -13.64 -10.94 -1.69
C HIS A 112 -13.49 -10.07 -2.95
N GLY A 113 -12.97 -10.63 -4.05
CA GLY A 113 -12.87 -9.93 -5.33
C GLY A 113 -11.88 -8.76 -5.31
N ILE A 114 -10.87 -8.80 -4.45
CA ILE A 114 -9.81 -7.80 -4.43
C ILE A 114 -8.87 -8.03 -5.61
N THR A 115 -8.61 -6.97 -6.38
CA THR A 115 -7.49 -6.92 -7.32
C THR A 115 -6.20 -6.91 -6.52
N LEU A 116 -5.54 -8.07 -6.44
CA LEU A 116 -4.35 -8.29 -5.65
C LEU A 116 -3.10 -8.42 -6.54
N ILE A 117 -2.09 -7.60 -6.26
CA ILE A 117 -0.75 -7.77 -6.79
C ILE A 117 0.15 -8.26 -5.66
N HIS A 118 0.92 -9.32 -5.89
CA HIS A 118 1.90 -9.86 -4.95
C HIS A 118 3.10 -10.42 -5.74
N ASN A 119 4.21 -10.76 -5.07
CA ASN A 119 5.48 -11.17 -5.72
C ASN A 119 6.07 -10.12 -6.69
N GLN A 120 5.63 -8.87 -6.59
CA GLN A 120 6.08 -7.75 -7.43
C GLN A 120 6.42 -6.57 -6.53
N CYS A 121 7.39 -5.75 -6.93
CA CYS A 121 7.82 -4.59 -6.15
C CYS A 121 7.42 -3.28 -6.83
N VAL A 122 6.64 -2.43 -6.13
CA VAL A 122 6.28 -1.09 -6.59
C VAL A 122 7.51 -0.25 -6.96
N LEU A 123 8.64 -0.41 -6.27
CA LEU A 123 9.87 0.35 -6.60
C LEU A 123 10.38 0.08 -8.02
N ILE A 124 10.13 -1.13 -8.53
CA ILE A 124 10.56 -1.56 -9.86
C ILE A 124 9.49 -1.23 -10.90
N GLN A 125 8.22 -1.39 -10.55
CA GLN A 125 7.10 -1.25 -11.48
C GLN A 125 6.66 0.21 -11.67
N ALA A 126 6.70 1.03 -10.62
CA ALA A 126 6.34 2.44 -10.71
C ALA A 126 7.44 3.22 -11.44
N ARG A 127 7.10 3.74 -12.62
CA ARG A 127 7.95 4.67 -13.37
C ARG A 127 7.78 6.09 -12.84
N ASP A 128 8.83 6.89 -12.90
CA ASP A 128 8.73 8.31 -12.61
C ASP A 128 7.87 8.96 -13.70
N LYS A 129 6.83 9.70 -13.30
CA LYS A 129 6.05 10.51 -14.24
C LYS A 129 6.90 11.73 -14.59
N VAL A 130 7.52 11.71 -15.76
CA VAL A 130 8.13 12.89 -16.35
C VAL A 130 6.98 13.77 -16.82
N PHE A 131 6.76 14.89 -16.14
CA PHE A 131 5.82 15.93 -16.58
C PHE A 131 6.44 16.74 -17.71
#